data_AF-A0A165X3C0-F1
#
_entry.id   AF-A0A165X3C0-F1
#
_cell.length_a   1.000
_cell.length_b   1.000
_cell.length_c   1.000
_cell.angle_alpha   90.00
_cell.angle_beta   90.00
_cell.angle_gamma   90.00
#
_symmetry.space_group_name_H-M   'P 1'
#
loop_
_entity.id
_entity.type
_entity.pdbx_description
1 polymer ?
#
loop_
_entity_poly.entity_id
_entity_poly.type
_entity_poly.pdbx_seq_one_letter_code
_entity_poly.pdbx_strand_id
1 'polypeptide(L)'
;SIPDTLAIDYMDVYNAIRRKLTSAAVLDDNGMKSLKMWADKLRAAGYLVLFEDNLLTGKGVPAAFMLSPTESQWPIIDWLSWLIKPVAAGGLGYMGKCWMIDCSDTEAAAIRAAIPGAQIIVCMWHVYKAVSEQAKKKLHSDLPDRKEKIAANKTLRDGAVDDFRSLACCDSEQKFRELWHQHMLKYQAHAEWRKYLESEWLPKQKQWVWAYRKTIVQYGIETNNYVESWHSILKTFYLKLMRRQRIDVLLHILSTQVLPDFRRKDKRVRLGLSQPALNTRERQSRKLADEIPSTELEGMVRLDIEEGGSDTVPEILVMSFTMDPDLWYRVFIVEIPRLQPTELARAVIARYSCPAYTQLCVSCKHMFLA
;
A
#
# COMPACT_ATOMS: atom_id res chain seq x y z
N SER A 1 36.54 -16.80 -30.35
CA SER A 1 36.43 -17.66 -29.17
C SER A 1 35.17 -17.31 -28.42
N ILE A 2 34.48 -18.30 -27.85
CA ILE A 2 33.41 -18.04 -26.89
C ILE A 2 34.10 -17.45 -25.65
N PRO A 3 33.66 -16.29 -25.10
CA PRO A 3 34.23 -15.74 -23.87
C PRO A 3 34.31 -16.80 -22.76
N ASP A 4 35.44 -16.91 -22.05
CA ASP A 4 35.62 -17.89 -20.95
C ASP A 4 34.53 -17.79 -19.86
N THR A 5 33.89 -16.62 -19.75
CA THR A 5 32.74 -16.39 -18.86
C THR A 5 31.50 -17.21 -19.22
N LEU A 6 31.36 -17.69 -20.47
CA LEU A 6 30.29 -18.60 -20.90
C LEU A 6 30.60 -20.08 -20.62
N ALA A 7 31.82 -20.41 -20.19
CA ALA A 7 32.18 -21.76 -19.73
C ALA A 7 31.87 -21.97 -18.24
N ILE A 8 31.56 -20.89 -17.50
CA ILE A 8 31.16 -20.98 -16.10
C ILE A 8 29.66 -21.29 -16.05
N ASP A 9 29.33 -22.48 -15.55
CA ASP A 9 27.95 -22.90 -15.42
C ASP A 9 27.20 -22.01 -14.41
N TYR A 10 25.96 -21.66 -14.74
CA TYR A 10 25.08 -20.89 -13.86
C TYR A 10 24.96 -21.53 -12.47
N MET A 11 24.95 -22.87 -12.40
CA MET A 11 24.86 -23.62 -11.16
C MET A 11 26.13 -23.50 -10.32
N ASP A 12 27.30 -23.33 -10.93
CA ASP A 12 28.56 -23.12 -10.19
C ASP A 12 28.57 -21.76 -9.50
N VAL A 13 28.13 -20.71 -10.21
CA VAL A 13 27.96 -19.37 -9.64
C VAL A 13 26.92 -19.40 -8.51
N TYR A 14 25.78 -20.06 -8.75
CA TYR A 14 24.75 -20.25 -7.74
C TYR A 14 25.28 -20.97 -6.50
N ASN A 15 25.99 -22.08 -6.67
CA ASN A 15 26.55 -22.88 -5.58
C ASN A 15 27.60 -22.09 -4.79
N ALA A 16 28.46 -21.31 -5.46
CA ALA A 16 29.45 -20.47 -4.80
C ALA A 16 28.78 -19.38 -3.94
N ILE A 17 27.79 -18.67 -4.50
CA ILE A 17 27.00 -17.66 -3.77
C ILE A 17 26.26 -18.30 -2.60
N ARG A 18 25.65 -19.47 -2.83
CA ARG A 18 24.91 -20.22 -1.81
C ARG A 18 25.79 -20.65 -0.66
N ARG A 19 26.99 -21.18 -0.92
CA ARG A 19 27.94 -21.57 0.14
C ARG A 19 28.30 -20.36 1.00
N LYS A 20 28.71 -19.25 0.38
CA LYS A 20 29.09 -18.03 1.09
C LYS A 20 27.96 -17.48 1.96
N LEU A 21 26.74 -17.37 1.41
CA LEU A 21 25.60 -16.87 2.15
C LEU A 21 25.17 -17.81 3.27
N THR A 22 25.16 -19.12 3.02
CA THR A 22 24.84 -20.13 4.05
C THR A 22 25.83 -20.02 5.20
N SER A 23 27.13 -19.96 4.94
CA SER A 23 28.16 -19.82 5.99
C SER A 23 28.03 -18.54 6.80
N ALA A 24 27.55 -17.45 6.20
CA ALA A 24 27.34 -16.18 6.90
C ALA A 24 26.00 -16.13 7.68
N ALA A 25 25.02 -16.93 7.27
CA ALA A 25 23.65 -16.88 7.78
C ALA A 25 23.35 -17.98 8.81
N VAL A 26 23.88 -19.18 8.62
CA VAL A 26 23.62 -20.35 9.47
C VAL A 26 24.44 -20.25 10.75
N LEU A 27 23.75 -20.11 11.89
CA LEU A 27 24.38 -20.01 13.21
C LEU A 27 24.51 -21.37 13.90
N ASP A 28 23.65 -22.32 13.53
CA ASP A 28 23.67 -23.72 14.00
C ASP A 28 23.12 -24.65 12.90
N ASP A 29 23.64 -25.88 12.84
CA ASP A 29 23.18 -26.91 11.91
C ASP A 29 21.72 -27.28 12.15
N ASN A 30 21.28 -27.27 13.41
CA ASN A 30 19.87 -27.38 13.77
C ASN A 30 19.15 -26.05 13.51
N GLY A 31 18.24 -26.05 12.54
CA GLY A 31 17.50 -24.84 12.14
C GLY A 31 16.76 -24.15 13.29
N MET A 32 16.18 -24.90 14.24
CA MET A 32 15.46 -24.29 15.37
C MET A 32 16.41 -23.63 16.38
N LYS A 33 17.57 -24.24 16.65
CA LYS A 33 18.62 -23.60 17.46
C LYS A 33 19.14 -22.35 16.78
N SER A 34 19.41 -22.43 15.48
CA SER A 34 19.87 -21.29 14.69
C SER A 34 18.86 -20.14 14.70
N LEU A 35 17.55 -20.43 14.62
CA LEU A 35 16.50 -19.44 14.77
C LEU A 35 16.47 -18.78 16.15
N LYS A 36 16.66 -19.54 17.23
CA LYS A 36 16.77 -18.98 18.59
C LYS A 36 17.96 -18.04 18.70
N MET A 37 19.13 -18.44 18.19
CA MET A 37 20.33 -17.60 18.15
C MET A 37 20.12 -16.34 17.31
N TRP A 38 19.41 -16.43 16.18
CA TRP A 38 19.02 -15.27 15.40
C TRP A 38 18.10 -14.33 16.17
N ALA A 39 17.11 -14.86 16.90
CA ALA A 39 16.23 -14.05 17.73
C ALA A 39 17.01 -13.29 18.80
N ASP A 40 17.95 -13.95 19.48
CA ASP A 40 18.78 -13.31 20.51
C ASP A 40 19.73 -12.27 19.91
N LYS A 41 20.34 -12.57 18.76
CA LYS A 41 21.20 -11.63 18.02
C LYS A 41 20.42 -10.38 17.58
N LEU A 42 19.20 -10.55 17.07
CA LEU A 42 18.34 -9.45 16.65
C LEU A 42 17.93 -8.59 17.86
N ARG A 43 17.51 -9.22 18.96
CA ARG A 43 17.19 -8.52 20.23
C ARG A 43 18.38 -7.72 20.76
N ALA A 44 19.57 -8.31 20.78
CA ALA A 44 20.79 -7.65 21.22
C ALA A 44 21.15 -6.43 20.35
N ALA A 45 20.84 -6.49 19.06
CA ALA A 45 21.02 -5.38 18.13
C ALA A 45 19.84 -4.37 18.15
N GLY A 46 18.92 -4.48 19.13
CA GLY A 46 17.79 -3.56 19.31
C GLY A 46 16.64 -3.80 18.33
N TYR A 47 16.64 -4.90 17.57
CA TYR A 47 15.51 -5.27 16.73
C TYR A 47 14.44 -5.96 17.58
N LEU A 48 13.42 -5.20 17.98
CA LEU A 48 12.18 -5.74 18.59
C LEU A 48 10.91 -5.42 17.78
N VAL A 49 11.09 -4.80 16.59
CA VAL A 49 10.15 -4.19 15.62
C VAL A 49 10.50 -2.72 15.48
N LEU A 50 11.00 -2.36 14.29
CA LEU A 50 11.11 -0.99 13.87
C LEU A 50 9.81 -0.62 13.19
N PHE A 51 8.90 0.00 13.93
CA PHE A 51 7.98 0.91 13.28
C PHE A 51 8.81 2.15 12.93
N GLU A 52 9.36 2.19 11.72
CA GLU A 52 9.82 3.47 11.17
C GLU A 52 8.60 4.14 10.53
N ASP A 53 8.11 5.19 11.19
CA ASP A 53 7.19 6.16 10.57
C ASP A 53 7.87 6.71 9.31
N ASN A 54 7.59 6.09 8.18
CA ASN A 54 8.11 6.53 6.90
C ASN A 54 7.05 7.29 6.12
N LEU A 55 6.49 8.32 6.76
CA LEU A 55 5.72 9.35 6.06
C LEU A 55 6.61 10.22 5.17
N LEU A 56 7.93 10.22 5.42
CA LEU A 56 8.89 11.10 4.76
C LEU A 56 9.22 10.68 3.34
N THR A 57 9.39 9.38 3.06
CA THR A 57 9.79 8.93 1.72
C THR A 57 8.63 8.77 0.75
N GLY A 58 7.37 8.85 1.21
CA GLY A 58 6.17 8.64 0.39
C GLY A 58 6.05 7.23 -0.23
N LYS A 59 6.85 6.27 0.26
CA LYS A 59 6.81 4.87 -0.15
C LYS A 59 6.27 4.00 0.99
N GLY A 60 5.52 2.97 0.64
CA GLY A 60 5.22 1.89 1.59
C GLY A 60 6.52 1.23 2.06
N VAL A 61 6.65 1.07 3.37
CA VAL A 61 7.77 0.40 4.02
C VAL A 61 7.23 -0.78 4.83
N PRO A 62 7.89 -1.95 4.81
CA PRO A 62 7.50 -3.04 5.68
C PRO A 62 7.68 -2.62 7.14
N ALA A 63 6.58 -2.52 7.89
CA ALA A 63 6.61 -2.20 9.32
C ALA A 63 7.09 -3.40 10.16
N ALA A 64 6.84 -4.62 9.68
CA ALA A 64 7.24 -5.85 10.35
C ALA A 64 7.30 -7.02 9.37
N PHE A 65 8.03 -8.07 9.75
CA PHE A 65 8.07 -9.34 9.05
C PHE A 65 7.60 -10.45 9.99
N MET A 66 6.64 -11.25 9.53
CA MET A 66 6.24 -12.49 10.19
C MET A 66 6.67 -13.65 9.32
N LEU A 67 7.36 -14.62 9.92
CA LEU A 67 7.76 -15.85 9.24
C LEU A 67 7.03 -17.00 9.90
N SER A 68 6.18 -17.69 9.14
CA SER A 68 5.38 -18.81 9.62
C SER A 68 5.69 -20.06 8.79
N PRO A 69 5.79 -21.25 9.40
CA PRO A 69 5.91 -22.51 8.68
C PRO A 69 4.59 -22.95 8.04
N THR A 70 3.46 -22.31 8.38
CA THR A 70 2.12 -22.68 7.86
C THR A 70 1.30 -21.44 7.50
N GLU A 71 0.36 -21.61 6.57
CA GLU A 71 -0.64 -20.59 6.22
C GLU A 71 -1.91 -20.68 7.11
N SER A 72 -1.81 -21.33 8.27
CA SER A 72 -2.94 -21.48 9.18
C SER A 72 -3.28 -20.15 9.86
N GLN A 73 -4.51 -20.06 10.37
CA GLN A 73 -5.01 -18.85 11.03
C GLN A 73 -4.27 -18.57 12.36
N TRP A 74 -3.81 -19.60 13.07
CA TRP A 74 -3.29 -19.48 14.44
C TRP A 74 -2.01 -18.63 14.55
N PRO A 75 -0.95 -18.84 13.72
CA PRO A 75 0.22 -17.97 13.74
C PRO A 75 -0.11 -16.51 13.47
N ILE A 76 -1.10 -16.24 12.61
CA ILE A 76 -1.55 -14.89 12.29
C ILE A 76 -2.22 -14.26 13.52
N ILE A 77 -3.11 -15.00 14.20
CA ILE A 77 -3.76 -14.54 15.43
C ILE A 77 -2.73 -14.21 16.50
N ASP A 78 -1.78 -15.11 16.77
CA ASP A 78 -0.76 -14.92 17.80
C ASP A 78 0.10 -13.69 17.51
N TRP A 79 0.51 -13.54 16.25
CA TRP A 79 1.32 -12.41 15.83
C TRP A 79 0.57 -11.08 15.93
N LEU A 80 -0.69 -11.03 15.46
CA LEU A 80 -1.53 -9.83 15.59
C LEU A 80 -1.81 -9.48 17.05
N SER A 81 -2.09 -10.48 17.88
CA SER A 81 -2.32 -10.30 19.32
C SER A 81 -1.09 -9.71 20.00
N TRP A 82 0.09 -10.19 19.67
CA TRP A 82 1.35 -9.61 20.14
C TRP A 82 1.58 -8.19 19.60
N LEU A 83 1.24 -7.93 18.33
CA LEU A 83 1.40 -6.63 17.69
C LEU A 83 0.58 -5.53 18.41
N ILE A 84 -0.67 -5.82 18.77
CA ILE A 84 -1.53 -4.85 19.45
C ILE A 84 -1.29 -4.78 20.97
N LYS A 85 -0.72 -5.84 21.56
CA LYS A 85 -0.50 -5.94 23.00
C LYS A 85 0.35 -4.75 23.48
N PRO A 86 -0.01 -4.08 24.59
CA PRO A 86 0.74 -2.93 25.09
C PRO A 86 2.23 -3.22 25.31
N VAL A 87 3.08 -2.22 25.06
CA VAL A 87 4.54 -2.33 25.28
C VAL A 87 4.86 -2.74 26.72
N ALA A 88 4.13 -2.17 27.69
CA ALA A 88 4.27 -2.53 29.11
C ALA A 88 3.99 -4.02 29.42
N ALA A 89 3.23 -4.70 28.56
CA ALA A 89 2.93 -6.13 28.67
C ALA A 89 3.78 -6.99 27.71
N GLY A 90 4.81 -6.42 27.07
CA GLY A 90 5.74 -7.12 26.18
C GLY A 90 5.25 -7.30 24.73
N GLY A 91 4.25 -6.52 24.31
CA GLY A 91 3.87 -6.41 22.90
C GLY A 91 4.44 -5.18 22.20
N LEU A 92 3.96 -4.87 21.00
CA LEU A 92 4.38 -3.69 20.25
C LEU A 92 3.53 -2.44 20.53
N GLY A 93 2.29 -2.61 20.98
CA GLY A 93 1.36 -1.51 21.21
C GLY A 93 0.89 -0.81 19.93
N TYR A 94 0.80 -1.54 18.81
CA TYR A 94 0.27 -1.00 17.57
C TYR A 94 -1.24 -0.69 17.69
N MET A 95 -1.64 0.53 17.28
CA MET A 95 -3.01 1.05 17.46
C MET A 95 -3.78 1.20 16.14
N GLY A 96 -3.31 0.56 15.05
CA GLY A 96 -3.96 0.63 13.75
C GLY A 96 -5.36 0.02 13.76
N LYS A 97 -6.36 0.80 13.33
CA LYS A 97 -7.77 0.40 13.31
C LYS A 97 -8.22 -0.18 11.96
N CYS A 98 -7.51 0.14 10.89
CA CYS A 98 -7.84 -0.26 9.52
C CYS A 98 -6.79 -1.21 8.96
N TRP A 99 -7.25 -2.30 8.37
CA TRP A 99 -6.43 -3.41 7.88
C TRP A 99 -6.80 -3.71 6.44
N MET A 100 -5.83 -3.56 5.53
CA MET A 100 -5.98 -3.98 4.14
C MET A 100 -5.35 -5.36 3.96
N ILE A 101 -6.14 -6.31 3.46
CA ILE A 101 -5.71 -7.69 3.21
C ILE A 101 -5.93 -8.08 1.75
N ASP A 102 -5.32 -9.21 1.38
CA ASP A 102 -5.80 -9.94 0.21
C ASP A 102 -7.21 -10.43 0.48
N CYS A 103 -7.97 -10.79 -0.57
CA CYS A 103 -9.34 -11.30 -0.41
C CYS A 103 -9.35 -12.71 0.25
N SER A 104 -8.84 -12.82 1.48
CA SER A 104 -8.52 -14.01 2.24
C SER A 104 -9.41 -14.09 3.48
N ASP A 105 -10.29 -15.10 3.50
CA ASP A 105 -11.17 -15.32 4.65
C ASP A 105 -10.40 -15.75 5.90
N THR A 106 -9.28 -16.45 5.72
CA THR A 106 -8.37 -16.83 6.80
C THR A 106 -7.77 -15.60 7.49
N GLU A 107 -7.27 -14.63 6.71
CA GLU A 107 -6.71 -13.39 7.26
C GLU A 107 -7.80 -12.55 7.93
N ALA A 108 -8.97 -12.43 7.29
CA ALA A 108 -10.10 -11.71 7.85
C ALA A 108 -10.57 -12.31 9.19
N ALA A 109 -10.64 -13.63 9.29
CA ALA A 109 -10.99 -14.33 10.52
C ALA A 109 -9.92 -14.15 11.60
N ALA A 110 -8.62 -14.21 11.25
CA ALA A 110 -7.52 -13.97 12.17
C ALA A 110 -7.56 -12.54 12.75
N ILE A 111 -7.77 -11.54 11.90
CA ILE A 111 -7.84 -10.13 12.31
C ILE A 111 -9.02 -9.90 13.24
N ARG A 112 -10.21 -10.44 12.92
CA ARG A 112 -11.39 -10.29 13.80
C ARG A 112 -11.20 -10.96 15.15
N ALA A 113 -10.51 -12.10 15.18
CA ALA A 113 -10.23 -12.81 16.43
C ALA A 113 -9.20 -12.07 17.30
N ALA A 114 -8.12 -11.57 16.70
CA ALA A 114 -7.06 -10.88 17.43
C ALA A 114 -7.42 -9.43 17.80
N ILE A 115 -8.22 -8.75 16.97
CA ILE A 115 -8.48 -7.31 17.07
C ILE A 115 -9.99 -7.05 16.92
N PRO A 116 -10.77 -7.17 18.01
CA PRO A 116 -12.19 -6.86 17.99
C PRO A 116 -12.45 -5.42 17.54
N GLY A 117 -13.33 -5.25 16.56
CA GLY A 117 -13.68 -3.94 16.00
C GLY A 117 -12.74 -3.43 14.89
N ALA A 118 -11.75 -4.23 14.45
CA ALA A 118 -10.93 -3.89 13.30
C ALA A 118 -11.77 -3.66 12.03
N GLN A 119 -11.47 -2.57 11.32
CA GLN A 119 -12.03 -2.29 9.99
C GLN A 119 -11.18 -3.03 8.95
N ILE A 120 -11.80 -3.96 8.22
CA ILE A 120 -11.11 -4.76 7.20
C ILE A 120 -11.53 -4.27 5.82
N ILE A 121 -10.54 -3.96 4.98
CA ILE A 121 -10.69 -3.63 3.57
C ILE A 121 -9.97 -4.70 2.76
N VAL A 122 -10.57 -5.12 1.64
CA VAL A 122 -9.93 -6.04 0.71
C VAL A 122 -9.27 -5.29 -0.44
N CYS A 123 -8.13 -5.78 -0.92
CA CYS A 123 -7.47 -5.24 -2.10
C CYS A 123 -8.37 -5.35 -3.34
N MET A 124 -8.71 -4.21 -3.96
CA MET A 124 -9.63 -4.17 -5.09
C MET A 124 -9.10 -4.89 -6.33
N TRP A 125 -7.79 -4.99 -6.51
CA TRP A 125 -7.21 -5.76 -7.60
C TRP A 125 -7.55 -7.25 -7.47
N HIS A 126 -7.39 -7.82 -6.28
CA HIS A 126 -7.75 -9.21 -5.99
C HIS A 126 -9.25 -9.46 -6.12
N VAL A 127 -10.08 -8.50 -5.71
CA VAL A 127 -11.53 -8.55 -5.92
C VAL A 127 -11.85 -8.65 -7.42
N TYR A 128 -11.36 -7.72 -8.24
CA TYR A 128 -11.65 -7.71 -9.67
C TYR A 128 -11.08 -8.94 -10.39
N LYS A 129 -9.91 -9.43 -9.97
CA LYS A 129 -9.35 -10.68 -10.50
C LYS A 129 -10.27 -11.86 -10.20
N ALA A 130 -10.72 -12.02 -8.94
CA ALA A 130 -11.62 -13.11 -8.55
C ALA A 130 -12.96 -13.04 -9.30
N VAL A 131 -13.54 -11.84 -9.41
CA VAL A 131 -14.78 -11.58 -10.15
C VAL A 131 -14.62 -11.91 -11.64
N SER A 132 -13.52 -11.48 -12.27
CA SER A 132 -13.22 -11.78 -13.68
C SER A 132 -13.04 -13.28 -13.93
N GLU A 133 -12.34 -13.99 -13.05
CA GLU A 133 -12.16 -15.43 -13.13
C GLU A 133 -13.48 -16.19 -12.98
N GLN A 134 -14.37 -15.73 -12.09
CA GLN A 134 -15.69 -16.34 -11.90
C GLN A 134 -16.66 -15.99 -13.03
N ALA A 135 -16.58 -14.79 -13.61
CA ALA A 135 -17.32 -14.42 -14.80
C ALA A 135 -16.98 -15.35 -15.96
N LYS A 136 -15.69 -15.66 -16.18
CA LYS A 136 -15.26 -16.63 -17.20
C LYS A 136 -15.85 -18.03 -17.00
N LYS A 137 -16.07 -18.44 -15.75
CA LYS A 137 -16.59 -19.77 -15.40
C LYS A 137 -18.11 -19.83 -15.49
N LYS A 138 -18.82 -18.77 -15.12
CA LYS A 138 -20.28 -18.76 -14.88
C LYS A 138 -21.09 -18.02 -15.94
N LEU A 139 -20.45 -17.21 -16.79
CA LEU A 139 -21.12 -16.44 -17.85
C LEU A 139 -20.75 -16.97 -19.22
N HIS A 140 -21.74 -17.57 -19.87
CA HIS A 140 -21.65 -18.09 -21.23
C HIS A 140 -22.96 -17.80 -21.98
N SER A 141 -22.84 -17.50 -23.27
CA SER A 141 -23.94 -17.40 -24.21
C SER A 141 -24.19 -18.75 -24.89
N ASP A 142 -25.47 -19.05 -25.15
CA ASP A 142 -25.91 -20.26 -25.83
C ASP A 142 -25.91 -20.13 -27.38
N LEU A 143 -25.17 -19.16 -27.91
CA LEU A 143 -25.08 -18.95 -29.37
C LEU A 143 -24.49 -20.18 -30.08
N PRO A 144 -25.04 -20.57 -31.25
CA PRO A 144 -24.62 -21.75 -31.99
C PRO A 144 -23.30 -21.54 -32.77
N ASP A 145 -23.08 -20.36 -33.34
CA ASP A 145 -21.84 -20.06 -34.08
C ASP A 145 -20.67 -19.83 -33.13
N ARG A 146 -19.51 -20.44 -33.45
CA ARG A 146 -18.33 -20.40 -32.59
C ARG A 146 -17.71 -19.01 -32.49
N LYS A 147 -17.64 -18.24 -33.57
CA LYS A 147 -17.01 -16.91 -33.57
C LYS A 147 -17.91 -15.92 -32.85
N GLU A 148 -19.20 -15.94 -33.14
CA GLU A 148 -20.20 -15.10 -32.48
C GLU A 148 -20.27 -15.41 -30.98
N LYS A 149 -20.24 -16.70 -30.61
CA LYS A 149 -20.19 -17.13 -29.20
C LYS A 149 -18.96 -16.58 -28.46
N ILE A 150 -17.78 -16.60 -29.08
CA ILE A 150 -16.56 -16.04 -28.45
C ILE A 150 -16.72 -14.53 -28.22
N ALA A 151 -17.19 -13.79 -29.24
CA ALA A 151 -17.39 -12.36 -29.14
C ALA A 151 -18.46 -12.00 -28.08
N ALA A 152 -19.61 -12.67 -28.12
CA ALA A 152 -20.70 -12.46 -27.16
C ALA A 152 -20.27 -12.78 -25.72
N ASN A 153 -19.56 -13.89 -25.52
CA ASN A 153 -19.01 -14.25 -24.20
C ASN A 153 -18.05 -13.19 -23.67
N LYS A 154 -17.18 -12.65 -24.53
CA LYS A 154 -16.25 -11.59 -24.14
C LYS A 154 -17.03 -10.34 -23.70
N THR A 155 -17.95 -9.86 -24.52
CA THR A 155 -18.78 -8.68 -24.20
C THR A 155 -19.59 -8.88 -22.92
N LEU A 156 -20.20 -10.05 -22.74
CA LEU A 156 -20.98 -10.39 -21.54
C LEU A 156 -20.13 -10.35 -20.26
N ARG A 157 -18.93 -10.96 -20.31
CA ARG A 157 -18.01 -11.04 -19.17
C ARG A 157 -17.38 -9.69 -18.85
N ASP A 158 -16.93 -8.96 -19.86
CA ASP A 158 -16.35 -7.63 -19.70
C ASP A 158 -17.40 -6.67 -19.11
N GLY A 159 -18.63 -6.69 -19.65
CA GLY A 159 -19.75 -5.94 -19.10
C GLY A 159 -20.08 -6.29 -17.65
N ALA A 160 -20.04 -7.57 -17.28
CA ALA A 160 -20.30 -7.98 -15.90
C ALA A 160 -19.23 -7.50 -14.91
N VAL A 161 -17.97 -7.45 -15.34
CA VAL A 161 -16.87 -6.90 -14.54
C VAL A 161 -16.97 -5.38 -14.44
N ASP A 162 -17.39 -4.69 -15.50
CA ASP A 162 -17.57 -3.24 -15.51
C ASP A 162 -18.77 -2.79 -14.66
N ASP A 163 -19.88 -3.52 -14.71
CA ASP A 163 -21.02 -3.29 -13.81
C ASP A 163 -20.61 -3.53 -12.36
N PHE A 164 -19.85 -4.60 -12.09
CA PHE A 164 -19.31 -4.86 -10.74
C PHE A 164 -18.37 -3.75 -10.26
N ARG A 165 -17.56 -3.17 -11.16
CA ARG A 165 -16.73 -1.99 -10.83
C ARG A 165 -17.60 -0.79 -10.46
N SER A 166 -18.71 -0.60 -11.16
CA SER A 166 -19.67 0.47 -10.85
C SER A 166 -20.32 0.29 -9.47
N LEU A 167 -20.61 -0.96 -9.07
CA LEU A 167 -21.02 -1.28 -7.70
C LEU A 167 -19.95 -0.88 -6.67
N ALA A 168 -18.70 -1.24 -6.93
CA ALA A 168 -17.59 -0.97 -6.01
C ALA A 168 -17.34 0.53 -5.82
N CYS A 169 -17.46 1.32 -6.88
CA CYS A 169 -17.15 2.75 -6.90
C CYS A 169 -18.33 3.66 -6.55
N CYS A 170 -19.51 3.12 -6.22
CA CYS A 170 -20.66 3.95 -5.90
C CYS A 170 -20.45 4.75 -4.61
N ASP A 171 -21.06 5.92 -4.55
CA ASP A 171 -20.86 6.96 -3.53
C ASP A 171 -21.94 6.96 -2.44
N SER A 172 -22.96 6.11 -2.51
CA SER A 172 -24.02 6.05 -1.50
C SER A 172 -24.60 4.65 -1.38
N GLU A 173 -25.09 4.31 -0.19
CA GLU A 173 -25.71 3.01 0.06
C GLU A 173 -26.99 2.81 -0.77
N GLN A 174 -27.72 3.90 -1.02
CA GLN A 174 -28.90 3.88 -1.88
C GLN A 174 -28.52 3.54 -3.33
N LYS A 175 -27.51 4.20 -3.88
CA LYS A 175 -27.00 3.92 -5.23
C LYS A 175 -26.44 2.50 -5.34
N PHE A 176 -25.80 2.00 -4.29
CA PHE A 176 -25.38 0.60 -4.24
C PHE A 176 -26.58 -0.35 -4.38
N ARG A 177 -27.64 -0.16 -3.60
CA ARG A 177 -28.85 -1.02 -3.64
C ARG A 177 -29.51 -0.99 -5.01
N GLU A 178 -29.60 0.18 -5.62
CA GLU A 178 -30.16 0.35 -6.97
C GLU A 178 -29.33 -0.40 -8.02
N LEU A 179 -28.01 -0.13 -8.07
CA LEU A 179 -27.11 -0.80 -9.00
C LEU A 179 -27.08 -2.32 -8.77
N TRP A 180 -27.16 -2.76 -7.50
CA TRP A 180 -27.21 -4.18 -7.16
C TRP A 180 -28.46 -4.84 -7.73
N HIS A 181 -29.62 -4.20 -7.55
CA HIS A 181 -30.89 -4.69 -8.10
C HIS A 181 -30.83 -4.75 -9.64
N GLN A 182 -30.35 -3.68 -10.29
CA GLN A 182 -30.17 -3.64 -11.74
C GLN A 182 -29.23 -4.75 -12.24
N HIS A 183 -28.12 -4.99 -11.54
CA HIS A 183 -27.17 -6.06 -11.88
C HIS A 183 -27.83 -7.44 -11.77
N MET A 184 -28.56 -7.70 -10.68
CA MET A 184 -29.26 -8.98 -10.51
C MET A 184 -30.34 -9.21 -11.57
N LEU A 185 -31.05 -8.16 -12.00
CA LEU A 185 -32.01 -8.24 -13.11
C LEU A 185 -31.32 -8.49 -14.45
N LYS A 186 -30.27 -7.73 -14.76
CA LYS A 186 -29.52 -7.85 -16.02
C LYS A 186 -28.97 -9.25 -16.24
N TYR A 187 -28.49 -9.89 -15.19
CA TYR A 187 -27.92 -11.25 -15.23
C TYR A 187 -28.88 -12.33 -14.72
N GLN A 188 -30.20 -12.10 -14.74
CA GLN A 188 -31.21 -13.03 -14.19
C GLN A 188 -31.13 -14.45 -14.77
N ALA A 189 -30.77 -14.56 -16.05
CA ALA A 189 -30.62 -15.83 -16.78
C ALA A 189 -29.41 -16.65 -16.31
N HIS A 190 -28.45 -16.05 -15.58
CA HIS A 190 -27.24 -16.69 -15.12
C HIS A 190 -27.29 -16.95 -13.61
N ALA A 191 -28.06 -17.96 -13.19
CA ALA A 191 -28.31 -18.26 -11.78
C ALA A 191 -27.02 -18.51 -10.96
N GLU A 192 -26.03 -19.21 -11.52
CA GLU A 192 -24.76 -19.47 -10.84
C GLU A 192 -23.94 -18.19 -10.57
N TRP A 193 -24.03 -17.22 -11.48
CA TRP A 193 -23.38 -15.92 -11.33
C TRP A 193 -24.01 -15.11 -10.20
N ARG A 194 -25.35 -15.05 -10.17
CA ARG A 194 -26.08 -14.36 -9.09
C ARG A 194 -25.79 -14.98 -7.73
N LYS A 195 -25.88 -16.30 -7.63
CA LYS A 195 -25.59 -17.04 -6.39
C LYS A 195 -24.18 -16.75 -5.88
N TYR A 196 -23.19 -16.71 -6.77
CA TYR A 196 -21.82 -16.34 -6.42
C TYR A 196 -21.72 -14.92 -5.85
N LEU A 197 -22.35 -13.94 -6.49
CA LEU A 197 -22.32 -12.56 -6.01
C LEU A 197 -23.01 -12.42 -4.65
N GLU A 198 -24.17 -13.05 -4.48
CA GLU A 198 -24.95 -13.05 -3.24
C GLU A 198 -24.24 -13.77 -2.08
N SER A 199 -23.53 -14.87 -2.34
CA SER A 199 -22.84 -15.61 -1.28
C SER A 199 -21.48 -15.00 -0.92
N GLU A 200 -20.71 -14.57 -1.92
CA GLU A 200 -19.32 -14.15 -1.69
C GLU A 200 -19.19 -12.66 -1.39
N TRP A 201 -19.88 -11.81 -2.15
CA TRP A 201 -19.59 -10.38 -2.17
C TRP A 201 -20.60 -9.53 -1.39
N LEU A 202 -21.88 -9.90 -1.43
CA LEU A 202 -22.91 -9.16 -0.69
C LEU A 202 -22.65 -9.13 0.83
N PRO A 203 -22.30 -10.25 1.50
CA PRO A 203 -22.01 -10.24 2.94
C PRO A 203 -20.75 -9.42 3.27
N LYS A 204 -19.85 -9.26 2.30
CA LYS A 204 -18.58 -8.54 2.41
C LYS A 204 -18.67 -7.10 1.88
N GLN A 205 -19.85 -6.57 1.54
CA GLN A 205 -20.02 -5.24 0.90
C GLN A 205 -19.27 -4.10 1.60
N LYS A 206 -19.20 -4.12 2.94
CA LYS A 206 -18.47 -3.10 3.73
C LYS A 206 -16.95 -3.10 3.49
N GLN A 207 -16.39 -4.17 2.95
CA GLN A 207 -14.95 -4.34 2.74
C GLN A 207 -14.48 -3.88 1.36
N TRP A 208 -15.37 -3.83 0.35
CA TRP A 208 -14.99 -3.57 -1.05
C TRP A 208 -15.78 -2.43 -1.72
N VAL A 209 -16.94 -2.03 -1.18
CA VAL A 209 -17.75 -0.95 -1.74
C VAL A 209 -17.39 0.38 -1.10
N TRP A 210 -17.17 1.41 -1.91
CA TRP A 210 -16.75 2.73 -1.42
C TRP A 210 -17.81 3.42 -0.56
N ALA A 211 -19.09 3.30 -0.92
CA ALA A 211 -20.20 3.88 -0.16
C ALA A 211 -20.18 3.56 1.35
N TYR A 212 -19.74 2.35 1.73
CA TYR A 212 -19.67 1.91 3.13
C TYR A 212 -18.31 2.16 3.79
N ARG A 213 -17.32 2.68 3.06
CA ARG A 213 -15.94 2.90 3.52
C ARG A 213 -15.59 4.37 3.74
N LYS A 214 -16.56 5.29 3.60
CA LYS A 214 -16.35 6.75 3.70
C LYS A 214 -15.69 7.23 5.00
N THR A 215 -15.88 6.51 6.10
CA THR A 215 -15.28 6.84 7.40
C THR A 215 -13.83 6.40 7.52
N ILE A 216 -13.29 5.68 6.54
CA ILE A 216 -11.95 5.12 6.56
C ILE A 216 -11.03 6.02 5.72
N VAL A 217 -9.98 6.55 6.36
CA VAL A 217 -8.95 7.32 5.64
C VAL A 217 -8.04 6.33 4.89
N GLN A 218 -8.21 6.25 3.58
CA GLN A 218 -7.48 5.30 2.73
C GLN A 218 -6.22 5.88 2.09
N TYR A 219 -5.91 7.18 2.25
CA TYR A 219 -4.78 7.85 1.59
C TYR A 219 -4.73 7.64 0.05
N GLY A 220 -5.87 7.38 -0.59
CA GLY A 220 -5.96 7.00 -2.00
C GLY A 220 -5.43 5.60 -2.34
N ILE A 221 -5.25 4.74 -1.33
CA ILE A 221 -4.77 3.37 -1.46
C ILE A 221 -5.97 2.42 -1.46
N GLU A 222 -6.28 1.85 -2.63
CA GLU A 222 -7.35 0.85 -2.82
C GLU A 222 -6.80 -0.57 -3.06
N THR A 223 -5.47 -0.71 -3.06
CA THR A 223 -4.77 -1.95 -3.40
C THR A 223 -3.59 -2.13 -2.48
N ASN A 224 -3.20 -3.38 -2.22
CA ASN A 224 -1.97 -3.71 -1.51
C ASN A 224 -0.72 -3.62 -2.42
N ASN A 225 -0.76 -2.80 -3.47
CA ASN A 225 0.32 -2.66 -4.46
C ASN A 225 1.68 -2.36 -3.82
N TYR A 226 1.72 -1.67 -2.67
CA TYR A 226 2.98 -1.45 -1.94
C TYR A 226 3.60 -2.75 -1.45
N VAL A 227 2.79 -3.67 -0.92
CA VAL A 227 3.24 -4.99 -0.43
C VAL A 227 3.68 -5.85 -1.61
N GLU A 228 2.91 -5.90 -2.70
CA GLU A 228 3.26 -6.67 -3.89
C GLU A 228 4.53 -6.14 -4.58
N SER A 229 4.64 -4.81 -4.72
CA SER A 229 5.84 -4.16 -5.26
C SER A 229 7.05 -4.47 -4.39
N TRP A 230 6.89 -4.41 -3.07
CA TRP A 230 7.96 -4.79 -2.14
C TRP A 230 8.34 -6.28 -2.26
N HIS A 231 7.36 -7.20 -2.36
CA HIS A 231 7.64 -8.61 -2.59
C HIS A 231 8.42 -8.85 -3.88
N SER A 232 8.07 -8.12 -4.95
CA SER A 232 8.81 -8.17 -6.21
C SER A 232 10.26 -7.68 -6.03
N ILE A 233 10.46 -6.58 -5.30
CA ILE A 233 11.79 -6.04 -4.98
C ILE A 233 12.60 -7.06 -4.18
N LEU A 234 12.01 -7.65 -3.12
CA LEU A 234 12.64 -8.69 -2.31
C LEU A 234 13.09 -9.86 -3.18
N LYS A 235 12.18 -10.40 -4.00
CA LYS A 235 12.45 -11.56 -4.86
C LYS A 235 13.47 -11.27 -5.97
N THR A 236 13.51 -10.04 -6.48
CA THR A 236 14.32 -9.68 -7.66
C THR A 236 15.70 -9.18 -7.26
N PHE A 237 15.79 -8.26 -6.30
CA PHE A 237 17.05 -7.57 -5.99
C PHE A 237 17.79 -8.17 -4.79
N TYR A 238 17.07 -8.65 -3.78
CA TYR A 238 17.69 -9.15 -2.56
C TYR A 238 17.90 -10.66 -2.59
N LEU A 239 16.84 -11.43 -2.86
CA LEU A 239 16.92 -12.89 -2.92
C LEU A 239 17.59 -13.36 -4.21
N LYS A 240 17.36 -12.70 -5.35
CA LYS A 240 17.89 -13.09 -6.66
C LYS A 240 17.68 -14.59 -6.92
N LEU A 241 18.75 -15.38 -6.92
CA LEU A 241 18.74 -16.82 -7.15
C LEU A 241 18.37 -17.64 -5.89
N MET A 242 18.43 -17.02 -4.70
CA MET A 242 18.32 -17.66 -3.38
C MET A 242 16.88 -17.79 -2.86
N ARG A 243 15.91 -17.99 -3.74
CA ARG A 243 14.47 -17.94 -3.39
C ARG A 243 13.96 -19.12 -2.55
N ARG A 244 14.70 -20.25 -2.50
CA ARG A 244 14.31 -21.49 -1.80
C ARG A 244 15.41 -21.91 -0.82
N GLN A 245 15.80 -21.02 0.08
CA GLN A 245 16.85 -21.27 1.06
C GLN A 245 16.28 -21.39 2.47
N ARG A 246 17.12 -21.88 3.39
CA ARG A 246 16.80 -21.92 4.82
C ARG A 246 16.44 -20.50 5.29
N ILE A 247 15.50 -20.42 6.22
CA ILE A 247 14.96 -19.17 6.77
C ILE A 247 16.05 -18.22 7.31
N ASP A 248 17.16 -18.76 7.79
CA ASP A 248 18.34 -18.02 8.24
C ASP A 248 18.91 -17.10 7.17
N VAL A 249 18.94 -17.56 5.91
CA VAL A 249 19.43 -16.77 4.78
C VAL A 249 18.51 -15.57 4.57
N LEU A 250 17.20 -15.76 4.70
CA LEU A 250 16.24 -14.66 4.63
C LEU A 250 16.43 -13.69 5.80
N LEU A 251 16.58 -14.17 7.04
CA LEU A 251 16.85 -13.33 8.22
C LEU A 251 18.14 -12.52 8.07
N HIS A 252 19.20 -13.15 7.55
CA HIS A 252 20.47 -12.51 7.25
C HIS A 252 20.28 -11.39 6.22
N ILE A 253 19.59 -11.64 5.12
CA ILE A 253 19.34 -10.64 4.06
C ILE A 253 18.47 -9.49 4.59
N LEU A 254 17.40 -9.80 5.33
CA LEU A 254 16.50 -8.80 5.90
C LEU A 254 17.28 -7.85 6.84
N SER A 255 18.08 -8.41 7.74
CA SER A 255 18.80 -7.65 8.76
C SER A 255 20.03 -6.89 8.25
N THR A 256 20.79 -7.46 7.30
CA THR A 256 22.06 -6.88 6.85
C THR A 256 21.96 -6.05 5.58
N GLN A 257 20.90 -6.23 4.78
CA GLN A 257 20.73 -5.53 3.50
C GLN A 257 19.45 -4.71 3.46
N VAL A 258 18.29 -5.35 3.67
CA VAL A 258 16.98 -4.72 3.48
C VAL A 258 16.75 -3.58 4.48
N LEU A 259 16.88 -3.84 5.78
CA LEU A 259 16.67 -2.80 6.80
C LEU A 259 17.67 -1.64 6.69
N PRO A 260 18.99 -1.87 6.49
CA PRO A 260 19.93 -0.77 6.24
C PRO A 260 19.61 0.05 4.98
N ASP A 261 19.10 -0.56 3.91
CA ASP A 261 18.70 0.17 2.70
C ASP A 261 17.50 1.09 2.96
N PHE A 262 16.51 0.66 3.75
CA PHE A 262 15.38 1.51 4.14
C PHE A 262 15.83 2.70 4.98
N ARG A 263 16.64 2.44 6.02
CA ARG A 263 17.25 3.50 6.85
C ARG A 263 18.06 4.50 6.05
N ARG A 264 18.87 4.02 5.08
CA ARG A 264 19.65 4.90 4.19
C ARG A 264 18.74 5.76 3.33
N LYS A 265 17.63 5.22 2.81
CA LYS A 265 16.66 6.00 2.01
C LYS A 265 15.97 7.06 2.85
N ASP A 266 15.49 6.71 4.04
CA ASP A 266 14.87 7.66 4.98
C ASP A 266 15.84 8.79 5.33
N LYS A 267 17.08 8.45 5.72
CA LYS A 267 18.12 9.44 6.03
C LYS A 267 18.44 10.37 4.84
N ARG A 268 18.48 9.84 3.61
CA ARG A 268 18.68 10.66 2.40
C ARG A 268 17.56 11.66 2.19
N VAL A 269 16.30 11.27 2.42
CA VAL A 269 15.16 12.17 2.29
C VAL A 269 15.16 13.22 3.41
N ARG A 270 15.45 12.80 4.66
CA ARG A 270 15.59 13.71 5.81
C ARG A 270 16.65 14.79 5.57
N LEU A 271 17.81 14.39 5.05
CA LEU A 271 18.91 15.30 4.74
C LEU A 271 18.70 16.12 3.46
N GLY A 272 17.54 16.02 2.78
CA GLY A 272 17.26 16.74 1.54
C GLY A 272 18.05 16.23 0.31
N LEU A 273 18.81 15.13 0.45
CA LEU A 273 19.60 14.52 -0.63
C LEU A 273 18.73 13.72 -1.62
N SER A 274 17.44 13.57 -1.33
CA SER A 274 16.47 12.86 -2.17
C SER A 274 15.06 13.38 -1.92
N GLN A 275 14.24 13.44 -2.97
CA GLN A 275 12.85 13.83 -2.84
C GLN A 275 11.97 12.64 -2.42
N PRO A 276 10.89 12.87 -1.65
CA PRO A 276 9.86 11.87 -1.40
C PRO A 276 9.26 11.34 -2.71
N ALA A 277 8.84 10.08 -2.72
CA ALA A 277 8.09 9.51 -3.83
C ALA A 277 6.63 9.95 -3.75
N LEU A 278 6.12 10.46 -4.87
CA LEU A 278 4.72 10.80 -5.01
C LEU A 278 3.91 9.57 -5.43
N ASN A 279 2.73 9.38 -4.84
CA ASN A 279 1.75 8.41 -5.29
C ASN A 279 1.14 8.82 -6.65
N THR A 280 0.40 7.93 -7.32
CA THR A 280 -0.14 8.20 -8.66
C THR A 280 -0.98 9.47 -8.72
N ARG A 281 -1.81 9.71 -7.69
CA ARG A 281 -2.69 10.87 -7.61
C ARG A 281 -1.90 12.15 -7.33
N GLU A 282 -0.87 12.09 -6.50
CA GLU A 282 0.05 13.20 -6.25
C GLU A 282 0.87 13.54 -7.50
N ARG A 283 1.33 12.54 -8.27
CA ARG A 283 2.00 12.77 -9.55
C ARG A 283 1.08 13.45 -10.55
N GLN A 284 -0.17 13.00 -10.65
CA GLN A 284 -1.19 13.66 -11.49
C GLN A 284 -1.44 15.10 -11.02
N SER A 285 -1.57 15.30 -9.71
CA SER A 285 -1.77 16.62 -9.11
C SER A 285 -0.59 17.56 -9.38
N ARG A 286 0.64 17.06 -9.25
CA ARG A 286 1.85 17.82 -9.58
C ARG A 286 1.94 18.11 -11.06
N LYS A 287 1.65 17.13 -11.93
CA LYS A 287 1.62 17.35 -13.38
C LYS A 287 0.64 18.46 -13.76
N LEU A 288 -0.56 18.46 -13.17
CA LEU A 288 -1.55 19.52 -13.38
C LEU A 288 -1.07 20.90 -12.88
N ALA A 289 -0.25 20.93 -11.83
CA ALA A 289 0.35 22.16 -11.32
C ALA A 289 1.49 22.64 -12.24
N ASP A 290 2.37 21.74 -12.67
CA ASP A 290 3.50 21.99 -13.58
C ASP A 290 3.01 22.48 -14.98
N GLU A 291 1.77 22.15 -15.37
CA GLU A 291 1.14 22.58 -16.63
C GLU A 291 0.59 24.02 -16.60
N ILE A 292 0.58 24.69 -15.45
CA ILE A 292 0.05 26.06 -15.32
C ILE A 292 1.10 27.06 -15.83
N PRO A 293 0.74 27.98 -16.74
CA PRO A 293 1.65 29.01 -17.23
C PRO A 293 2.17 29.91 -16.10
N SER A 294 3.44 30.30 -16.17
CA SER A 294 4.06 31.18 -15.16
C SER A 294 3.35 32.54 -15.01
N THR A 295 2.73 33.03 -16.08
CA THR A 295 1.93 34.27 -16.08
C THR A 295 0.64 34.17 -15.26
N GLU A 296 0.11 32.96 -15.08
CA GLU A 296 -1.09 32.72 -14.27
C GLU A 296 -0.72 32.44 -12.80
N LEU A 297 0.46 31.85 -12.55
CA LEU A 297 0.93 31.48 -11.21
C LEU A 297 0.99 32.67 -10.23
N GLU A 298 1.44 33.84 -10.69
CA GLU A 298 1.53 35.06 -9.86
C GLU A 298 0.15 35.51 -9.34
N GLY A 299 -0.92 35.24 -10.10
CA GLY A 299 -2.29 35.55 -9.70
C GLY A 299 -2.92 34.50 -8.78
N MET A 300 -2.31 33.31 -8.66
CA MET A 300 -2.86 32.16 -7.94
C MET A 300 -2.24 31.94 -6.56
N VAL A 301 -1.11 32.57 -6.26
CA VAL A 301 -0.38 32.42 -4.99
C VAL A 301 -0.20 33.78 -4.34
N ARG A 302 -0.54 33.87 -3.05
CA ARG A 302 -0.34 35.08 -2.24
C ARG A 302 0.34 34.72 -0.93
N LEU A 303 1.19 35.62 -0.44
CA LEU A 303 1.75 35.54 0.90
C LEU A 303 0.82 36.32 1.83
N ASP A 304 0.34 35.68 2.88
CA ASP A 304 -0.33 36.35 3.99
C ASP A 304 0.76 36.79 4.97
N ILE A 305 1.20 38.04 4.81
CA ILE A 305 2.20 38.66 5.70
C ILE A 305 1.40 39.40 6.76
N GLU A 306 1.39 38.90 7.99
CA GLU A 306 0.81 39.64 9.12
C GLU A 306 1.55 40.98 9.27
N GLU A 307 0.81 42.09 9.31
CA GLU A 307 1.34 43.44 9.53
C GLU A 307 1.87 43.57 10.97
N GLY A 308 3.06 43.02 11.22
CA GLY A 308 3.61 42.97 12.56
C GLY A 308 4.84 42.09 12.71
N GLY A 309 5.83 42.23 11.83
CA GLY A 309 7.25 41.85 12.05
C GLY A 309 7.53 40.65 12.96
N SER A 310 6.87 39.52 12.71
CA SER A 310 7.12 38.26 13.40
C SER A 310 8.15 37.47 12.58
N ASP A 311 9.16 36.89 13.23
CA ASP A 311 10.15 35.96 12.63
C ASP A 311 9.52 34.63 12.14
N THR A 312 8.19 34.55 12.02
CA THR A 312 7.45 33.39 11.57
C THR A 312 7.33 33.34 10.05
N VAL A 313 7.45 32.15 9.47
CA VAL A 313 7.24 31.90 8.04
C VAL A 313 5.83 32.36 7.64
N PRO A 314 5.68 33.21 6.60
CA PRO A 314 4.36 33.71 6.17
C PRO A 314 3.46 32.56 5.70
N GLU A 315 2.15 32.65 5.98
CA GLU A 315 1.19 31.68 5.45
C GLU A 315 1.06 31.85 3.93
N ILE A 316 1.02 30.74 3.18
CA ILE A 316 0.81 30.79 1.72
C ILE A 316 -0.67 30.56 1.42
N LEU A 317 -1.28 31.47 0.65
CA LEU A 317 -2.64 31.36 0.14
C LEU A 317 -2.59 30.91 -1.32
N VAL A 318 -3.37 29.87 -1.65
CA VAL A 318 -3.48 29.33 -3.01
C VAL A 318 -4.94 29.36 -3.48
N MET A 319 -5.18 29.94 -4.65
CA MET A 319 -6.52 30.09 -5.23
C MET A 319 -7.14 28.74 -5.64
N SER A 320 -8.46 28.63 -5.51
CA SER A 320 -9.19 27.44 -5.94
C SER A 320 -9.21 27.28 -7.45
N PHE A 321 -9.06 26.03 -7.90
CA PHE A 321 -9.23 25.66 -9.31
C PHE A 321 -10.68 25.47 -9.75
N THR A 322 -11.65 25.76 -8.88
CA THR A 322 -13.10 25.69 -9.22
C THR A 322 -13.56 26.88 -10.06
N MET A 323 -12.64 27.75 -10.50
CA MET A 323 -12.90 29.02 -11.19
C MET A 323 -13.73 30.02 -10.38
N ASP A 324 -13.73 29.86 -9.06
CA ASP A 324 -14.25 30.85 -8.12
C ASP A 324 -13.08 31.77 -7.70
N PRO A 325 -13.09 33.06 -8.10
CA PRO A 325 -11.99 33.98 -7.83
C PRO A 325 -11.84 34.35 -6.34
N ASP A 326 -12.87 34.11 -5.53
CA ASP A 326 -12.92 34.49 -4.12
C ASP A 326 -12.57 33.31 -3.19
N LEU A 327 -12.43 32.10 -3.73
CA LEU A 327 -12.14 30.91 -2.95
C LEU A 327 -10.63 30.65 -2.86
N TRP A 328 -10.06 30.91 -1.69
CA TRP A 328 -8.64 30.71 -1.40
C TRP A 328 -8.42 29.70 -0.27
N TYR A 329 -7.35 28.92 -0.38
CA TYR A 329 -6.99 27.91 0.61
C TYR A 329 -5.65 28.25 1.26
N ARG A 330 -5.55 28.06 2.57
CA ARG A 330 -4.34 28.31 3.36
C ARG A 330 -3.44 27.08 3.41
N VAL A 331 -2.17 27.31 3.13
CA VAL A 331 -1.05 26.38 3.29
C VAL A 331 -0.28 26.81 4.54
N PHE A 332 -0.38 25.99 5.57
CA PHE A 332 0.33 26.22 6.83
C PHE A 332 1.72 25.62 6.72
N ILE A 333 2.75 26.45 6.82
CA ILE A 333 4.14 26.02 6.82
C ILE A 333 4.64 25.97 8.27
N VAL A 334 5.32 24.89 8.62
CA VAL A 334 6.00 24.74 9.90
C VAL A 334 7.48 24.57 9.63
N GLU A 335 8.31 25.30 10.36
CA GLU A 335 9.74 24.99 10.43
C GLU A 335 9.93 23.75 11.29
N ILE A 336 10.54 22.71 10.73
CA ILE A 336 10.98 21.57 11.53
C ILE A 336 12.22 22.03 12.31
N PRO A 337 12.18 22.04 13.66
CA PRO A 337 13.33 22.41 14.47
C PRO A 337 14.52 21.48 14.19
N ARG A 338 15.73 22.02 14.24
CA ARG A 338 16.96 21.21 14.10
C ARG A 338 17.00 20.17 15.21
N LEU A 339 17.05 18.89 14.87
CA LEU A 339 17.27 17.83 15.87
C LEU A 339 18.77 17.67 16.16
N GLN A 340 19.63 18.04 15.21
CA GLN A 340 21.09 18.08 15.36
C GLN A 340 21.72 19.35 14.75
N PRO A 341 22.90 19.80 15.24
CA PRO A 341 23.57 21.01 14.74
C PRO A 341 23.94 20.98 13.25
N THR A 342 24.06 19.78 12.67
CA THR A 342 24.42 19.55 11.25
C THR A 342 23.22 19.53 10.30
N GLU A 343 21.99 19.60 10.83
CA GLU A 343 20.78 19.61 10.02
C GLU A 343 20.39 21.06 9.65
N LEU A 344 20.10 21.27 8.37
CA LEU A 344 19.49 22.51 7.89
C LEU A 344 18.04 22.57 8.39
N ALA A 345 17.64 23.73 8.94
CA ALA A 345 16.23 24.00 9.21
C ALA A 345 15.45 23.90 7.89
N ARG A 346 14.32 23.19 7.90
CA ARG A 346 13.49 22.99 6.71
C ARG A 346 12.06 23.38 7.01
N ALA A 347 11.54 24.30 6.20
CA ALA A 347 10.12 24.59 6.11
C ALA A 347 9.39 23.42 5.43
N VAL A 348 8.32 22.92 6.05
CA VAL A 348 7.44 21.91 5.46
C VAL A 348 5.98 22.35 5.54
N ILE A 349 5.19 21.98 4.53
CA ILE A 349 3.75 22.15 4.59
C ILE A 349 3.19 21.19 5.65
N ALA A 350 2.65 21.74 6.73
CA ALA A 350 2.11 20.98 7.86
C ALA A 350 0.61 20.71 7.73
N ARG A 351 -0.15 21.66 7.18
CA ARG A 351 -1.59 21.54 7.02
C ARG A 351 -2.07 22.31 5.80
N TYR A 352 -3.18 21.88 5.22
CA TYR A 352 -3.82 22.55 4.11
C TYR A 352 -5.34 22.60 4.29
N SER A 353 -5.98 23.72 3.97
CA SER A 353 -7.42 23.93 4.23
C SER A 353 -8.37 23.39 3.15
N CYS A 354 -7.85 22.82 2.06
CA CYS A 354 -8.70 22.28 1.00
C CYS A 354 -9.48 21.03 1.46
N PRO A 355 -10.80 20.96 1.22
CA PRO A 355 -11.64 19.82 1.60
C PRO A 355 -11.12 18.46 1.08
N ALA A 356 -10.53 18.44 -0.13
CA ALA A 356 -9.97 17.22 -0.69
C ALA A 356 -8.74 16.73 0.10
N TYR A 357 -7.91 17.64 0.62
CA TYR A 357 -6.80 17.29 1.50
C TYR A 357 -7.32 16.87 2.89
N THR A 358 -8.30 17.59 3.44
CA THR A 358 -8.90 17.25 4.75
C THR A 358 -9.56 15.87 4.76
N GLN A 359 -10.16 15.45 3.64
CA GLN A 359 -10.84 14.14 3.54
C GLN A 359 -9.90 12.99 3.23
N LEU A 360 -8.85 13.23 2.43
CA LEU A 360 -8.02 12.15 1.88
C LEU A 360 -6.60 12.11 2.46
N CYS A 361 -6.14 13.21 3.07
CA CYS A 361 -4.77 13.41 3.54
C CYS A 361 -3.70 13.11 2.45
N VAL A 362 -4.02 13.42 1.19
CA VAL A 362 -3.10 13.29 0.05
C VAL A 362 -2.81 14.66 -0.51
N SER A 363 -1.54 14.92 -0.89
CA SER A 363 -1.12 16.18 -1.48
C SER A 363 -1.95 16.49 -2.72
N CYS A 364 -2.68 17.60 -2.70
CA CYS A 364 -3.51 18.04 -3.82
C CYS A 364 -2.74 19.02 -4.72
N LYS A 365 -3.27 19.29 -5.92
CA LYS A 365 -2.58 20.13 -6.92
C LYS A 365 -2.21 21.52 -6.40
N HIS A 366 -3.03 22.09 -5.52
CA HIS A 366 -2.74 23.39 -4.91
C HIS A 366 -1.52 23.40 -4.00
N MET A 367 -1.20 22.29 -3.33
CA MET A 367 -0.01 22.21 -2.47
C MET A 367 1.29 22.19 -3.27
N PHE A 368 1.25 21.89 -4.57
CA PHE A 368 2.41 21.96 -5.45
C PHE A 368 2.64 23.36 -6.02
N LEU A 369 1.74 24.31 -5.76
CA LEU A 369 1.87 25.72 -6.14
C LEU A 369 2.47 26.60 -5.04
N ALA A 370 2.50 26.11 -3.80
CA ALA A 370 3.04 26.79 -2.64
C ALA A 370 4.47 26.32 -2.37
#